data_AF-A0AAX4FST5-F1
#
_entry.id   AF-A0AAX4FST5-F1
#
_cell.length_a   1.000
_cell.length_b   1.000
_cell.length_c   1.000
_cell.angle_alpha   90.00
_cell.angle_beta   90.00
_cell.angle_gamma   90.00
#
_symmetry.space_group_name_H-M   'P 1'
#
loop_
_entity.id
_entity.type
_entity.pdbx_description
1 polymer ?
#
loop_
_entity_poly.entity_id
_entity_poly.type
_entity_poly.pdbx_seq_one_letter_code
_entity_poly.pdbx_strand_id
1 'polypeptide(L)' 'MVDVPYRWNSRRDVDEAVVVVMNTMDSEHEIGGWLMETLQDAINNSDPELVMHFFNELEKHRPEALRYFAKPEF' A
#
# COMPACT_ATOMS: atom_id res chain seq x y z
N MET A 1 15.17 -18.07 -9.76
CA MET A 1 13.74 -17.70 -9.62
C MET A 1 13.60 -16.34 -10.27
N VAL A 2 12.62 -16.14 -11.15
CA VAL A 2 12.30 -14.79 -11.62
C VAL A 2 11.60 -14.13 -10.45
N ASP A 3 12.24 -13.15 -9.83
CA ASP A 3 11.63 -12.36 -8.76
C ASP A 3 10.56 -11.51 -9.45
N VAL A 4 9.30 -11.97 -9.40
CA VAL A 4 8.19 -11.20 -9.94
C VAL A 4 7.88 -10.16 -8.86
N PRO A 5 8.13 -8.86 -9.12
CA PRO A 5 7.90 -7.85 -8.10
C PRO A 5 6.43 -7.89 -7.68
N TYR A 6 6.19 -7.80 -6.38
CA TYR A 6 4.84 -7.79 -5.85
C TYR A 6 4.07 -6.60 -6.44
N ARG A 7 2.87 -6.88 -6.94
CA ARG A 7 1.98 -5.90 -7.57
C ARG A 7 0.53 -6.27 -7.34
N TRP A 8 -0.34 -5.26 -7.29
CA TRP A 8 -1.77 -5.44 -7.29
C TRP A 8 -2.28 -5.72 -8.70
N ASN A 9 -3.17 -6.70 -8.82
CA ASN A 9 -3.81 -7.09 -10.09
C ASN A 9 -5.30 -6.72 -10.09
N SER A 10 -5.85 -6.33 -8.94
CA SER A 10 -7.25 -5.95 -8.81
C SER A 10 -7.45 -4.91 -7.70
N ARG A 11 -8.60 -4.22 -7.74
CA ARG A 11 -9.01 -3.33 -6.63
C ARG A 11 -9.16 -4.07 -5.31
N ARG A 12 -9.56 -5.35 -5.35
CA ARG A 12 -9.67 -6.17 -4.15
C ARG A 12 -8.31 -6.33 -3.46
N ASP A 13 -7.25 -6.55 -4.23
CA ASP A 13 -5.89 -6.68 -3.68
C ASP A 13 -5.48 -5.38 -2.94
N VAL A 14 -5.87 -4.24 -3.51
CA VAL A 14 -5.65 -2.92 -2.90
C VAL A 14 -6.47 -2.75 -1.62
N ASP A 15 -7.76 -3.10 -1.65
CA ASP A 15 -8.64 -3.01 -0.48
C ASP A 15 -8.13 -3.89 0.68
N GLU A 16 -7.65 -5.10 0.37
CA GLU A 16 -7.01 -6.00 1.33
C GLU A 16 -5.71 -5.39 1.90
N ALA A 17 -4.89 -4.76 1.06
CA ALA A 17 -3.67 -4.06 1.51
C ALA A 17 -3.99 -2.87 2.43
N VAL A 18 -5.03 -2.10 2.13
CA VAL A 18 -5.51 -1.00 2.99
C VAL A 18 -5.97 -1.53 4.35
N VAL A 19 -6.67 -2.66 4.39
CA VAL A 19 -7.06 -3.32 5.65
C VAL A 19 -5.84 -3.75 6.47
N VAL A 20 -4.79 -4.27 5.84
CA VAL A 20 -3.54 -4.62 6.53
C VAL A 20 -2.88 -3.39 7.15
N VAL A 21 -2.83 -2.27 6.42
CA VAL A 21 -2.32 -0.99 6.91
C VAL A 21 -3.09 -0.53 8.14
N MET A 22 -4.42 -0.53 8.07
CA MET A 22 -5.29 -0.13 9.17
C MET A 22 -5.08 -1.01 10.41
N ASN A 23 -5.12 -2.33 10.24
CA ASN A 23 -4.93 -3.28 11.33
C ASN A 23 -3.56 -3.13 11.99
N THR A 24 -2.51 -2.89 11.21
CA THR A 24 -1.15 -2.72 11.74
C THR A 24 -1.08 -1.51 12.66
N MET A 25 -1.65 -0.38 12.22
CA MET A 25 -1.66 0.85 13.01
C MET A 25 -2.54 0.75 14.26
N ASP A 26 -3.67 0.04 14.19
CA ASP A 26 -4.55 -0.18 15.34
C ASP A 26 -3.94 -1.15 16.37
N SER A 27 -2.99 -2.00 15.94
CA SER A 27 -2.27 -2.92 16.82
C SER A 27 -1.12 -2.26 17.59
N GLU A 28 -0.98 -0.93 17.56
CA GLU A 28 0.19 -0.17 18.02
C GLU A 28 1.53 -0.60 17.37
N HIS A 29 1.47 -1.35 16.27
CA HIS A 29 2.65 -1.73 15.50
C HIS A 29 2.96 -0.63 14.49
N GLU A 30 4.24 -0.34 14.32
CA GLU A 30 4.68 0.61 13.31
C GLU A 30 4.64 -0.03 11.92
N ILE A 31 4.16 0.73 10.93
CA ILE A 31 4.32 0.37 9.52
C ILE A 31 5.80 0.55 9.18
N GLY A 32 6.56 -0.53 9.29
CA GLY A 32 8.00 -0.53 9.09
C GLY A 32 8.51 -1.90 8.64
N GLY A 33 9.80 -1.94 8.26
CA GLY A 33 10.46 -3.15 7.78
C GLY A 33 9.75 -3.75 6.56
N TRP A 34 9.51 -5.06 6.60
CA TRP A 34 9.03 -5.83 5.46
C TRP A 34 7.69 -5.33 4.90
N LEU A 35 6.78 -4.83 5.74
CA LEU A 35 5.45 -4.39 5.28
C LEU A 35 5.56 -3.08 4.48
N MET A 36 6.37 -2.14 4.97
CA MET A 36 6.61 -0.88 4.26
C MET A 36 7.29 -1.15 2.92
N GLU A 37 8.33 -2.00 2.90
CA GLU A 37 9.04 -2.39 1.68
C GLU A 37 8.12 -3.08 0.67
N THR A 38 7.32 -4.05 1.12
CA THR A 38 6.39 -4.80 0.24
C THR A 38 5.32 -3.89 -0.36
N LEU A 39 4.76 -2.98 0.42
CA LEU A 39 3.75 -2.04 -0.06
C LEU A 39 4.36 -0.98 -0.98
N GLN A 40 5.60 -0.53 -0.70
CA GLN A 40 6.30 0.40 -1.58
C GLN A 40 6.64 -0.27 -2.93
N ASP A 41 7.02 -1.54 -2.93
CA ASP A 41 7.20 -2.31 -4.16
C ASP A 41 5.88 -2.47 -4.91
N ALA A 42 4.77 -2.74 -4.21
CA ALA A 42 3.44 -2.77 -4.83
C ALA A 42 3.10 -1.45 -5.51
N ILE A 43 3.33 -0.32 -4.82
CA ILE A 43 3.10 1.03 -5.34
C ILE A 43 3.92 1.28 -6.61
N ASN A 44 5.17 0.83 -6.64
CA ASN A 44 6.07 1.06 -7.77
C ASN A 44 5.78 0.16 -8.98
N ASN A 45 5.18 -1.01 -8.77
CA ASN A 45 5.04 -2.06 -9.80
C ASN A 45 3.58 -2.33 -10.23
N SER A 46 2.60 -1.67 -9.62
CA SER A 46 1.17 -1.81 -9.96
C SER A 46 0.72 -0.80 -11.01
N ASP A 47 -0.44 -1.05 -11.60
CA ASP A 47 -1.10 -0.10 -12.49
C ASP A 47 -1.38 1.24 -11.78
N PRO A 48 -1.11 2.41 -12.40
CA PRO A 48 -1.36 3.71 -11.81
C PRO A 48 -2.78 3.91 -11.27
N GLU A 49 -3.81 3.32 -11.90
CA GLU A 49 -5.19 3.40 -11.41
C GLU A 49 -5.36 2.69 -10.05
N LEU A 50 -4.68 1.56 -9.85
CA LEU A 50 -4.69 0.81 -8.60
C LEU A 50 -3.89 1.52 -7.51
N VAL A 51 -2.76 2.12 -7.87
CA VAL A 51 -1.97 2.93 -6.95
C VAL A 51 -2.77 4.14 -6.49
N MET A 52 -3.45 4.82 -7.41
CA MET A 52 -4.30 5.96 -7.06
C MET A 52 -5.49 5.52 -6.18
N HIS A 53 -6.09 4.36 -6.45
CA HIS A 53 -7.11 3.77 -5.59
C HIS A 53 -6.59 3.50 -4.16
N PHE A 54 -5.37 2.98 -4.01
CA PHE A 54 -4.73 2.76 -2.71
C PHE A 54 -4.62 4.06 -1.90
N PHE A 55 -4.06 5.11 -2.51
CA PHE A 55 -3.89 6.40 -1.83
C PHE A 55 -5.24 7.04 -1.48
N ASN A 56 -6.26 6.92 -2.34
CA ASN A 56 -7.60 7.44 -2.07
C ASN A 56 -8.26 6.74 -0.88
N GLU A 57 -8.16 5.41 -0.81
CA GLU A 57 -8.72 4.66 0.32
C GLU A 57 -7.95 4.93 1.62
N LEU A 58 -6.62 5.08 1.56
CA LEU A 58 -5.84 5.51 2.73
C LEU A 58 -6.22 6.91 3.20
N GLU A 59 -6.34 7.88 2.30
CA GLU A 59 -6.75 9.26 2.66
C GLU A 59 -8.13 9.29 3.32
N LYS A 60 -9.05 8.44 2.84
CA LYS A 60 -10.42 8.33 3.35
C LYS A 60 -10.51 7.64 4.71
N HIS A 61 -9.72 6.58 4.93
CA HIS A 61 -9.87 5.73 6.11
C HIS A 61 -8.81 5.95 7.19
N ARG A 62 -7.58 6.30 6.80
CA ARG A 62 -6.44 6.47 7.71
C ARG A 62 -5.40 7.43 7.13
N PRO A 63 -5.71 8.74 7.03
CA PRO A 63 -4.83 9.71 6.38
C PRO A 63 -3.43 9.80 7.02
N GLU A 64 -3.28 9.44 8.30
CA GLU A 64 -1.98 9.39 8.97
C GLU A 64 -1.05 8.32 8.38
N ALA A 65 -1.59 7.30 7.72
CA ALA A 65 -0.82 6.24 7.05
C ALA A 65 -0.05 6.78 5.84
N LEU A 66 -0.49 7.89 5.24
CA LEU A 66 0.13 8.47 4.04
C LEU A 66 1.59 8.86 4.27
N ARG A 67 1.99 9.17 5.51
CA ARG A 67 3.38 9.52 5.84
C ARG A 67 4.39 8.38 5.61
N TYR A 68 3.92 7.14 5.51
CA TYR A 68 4.76 5.96 5.36
C TYR A 68 5.06 5.60 3.90
N PHE A 69 4.33 6.19 2.95
CA PHE A 69 4.42 5.81 1.55
C PHE A 69 4.68 7.03 0.67
N ALA A 70 5.63 6.90 -0.25
CA ALA A 70 5.88 7.94 -1.25
C ALA A 70 4.87 7.79 -2.39
N LYS A 71 4.08 8.83 -2.65
CA LYS A 71 3.23 8.88 -3.84
C LYS A 71 4.11 9.00 -5.08
N PRO A 72 4.01 8.09 -6.06
CA PRO A 72 4.79 8.21 -7.29
C PRO A 72 4.36 9.44 -8.08
N GLU A 73 5.32 10.10 -8.74
CA GLU A 73 5.04 11.07 -9.79
C GLU A 73 4.81 10.30 -11.09
N PHE A 74 3.60 10.38 -11.64
CA PHE A 74 3.16 9.69 -12.86
C PHE A 74 3.08 10.66 -14.05
#